data_AF-A0A2G2IAE2-F1
#
_entry.id   AF-A0A2G2IAE2-F1
#
_cell.length_a   1.000
_cell.length_b   1.000
_cell.length_c   1.000
_cell.angle_alpha   90.00
_cell.angle_beta   90.00
_cell.angle_gamma   90.00
#
_symmetry.space_group_name_H-M   'P 1'
#
loop_
_entity.id
_entity.type
_entity.pdbx_description
1 polymer ?
#
loop_
_entity_poly.entity_id
_entity_poly.type
_entity_poly.pdbx_seq_one_letter_code
_entity_poly.pdbx_strand_id
1 'polypeptide(L)' 'MSEDRLKYVVDMANQIALNLLHGKEQQQCVTEISHHINRFWAPSMRSQLAEAANNDNYQLEEMVILALKQIKND' A
#
# COMPACT_ATOMS: atom_id res chain seq x y z
N MET A 1 1.34 -9.72 -17.94
CA MET A 1 2.72 -9.72 -17.39
C MET A 1 3.01 -8.52 -16.49
N SER A 2 2.84 -7.26 -16.92
CA SER A 2 3.02 -6.08 -16.05
C SER A 2 1.82 -5.87 -15.10
N GLU A 3 0.60 -5.99 -15.62
CA GLU A 3 -0.65 -5.83 -14.84
C GLU A 3 -0.76 -6.87 -13.71
N ASP A 4 -0.36 -8.12 -13.96
CA ASP A 4 -0.35 -9.18 -12.95
C ASP A 4 0.54 -8.84 -11.74
N ARG A 5 1.64 -8.12 -11.96
CA ARG A 5 2.54 -7.69 -10.89
C ARG A 5 1.95 -6.53 -10.09
N LEU A 6 1.36 -5.54 -10.76
CA LEU A 6 0.67 -4.44 -10.07
C LEU A 6 -0.49 -4.96 -9.24
N LYS A 7 -1.29 -5.89 -9.79
CA LYS A 7 -2.36 -6.54 -9.04
C LYS A 7 -1.84 -7.25 -7.79
N TYR A 8 -0.76 -8.02 -7.92
CA TYR A 8 -0.16 -8.72 -6.78
C TYR A 8 0.30 -7.75 -5.68
N VAL A 9 0.92 -6.63 -6.05
CA VAL A 9 1.33 -5.56 -5.13
C VAL A 9 0.13 -4.94 -4.42
N VAL A 10 -0.94 -4.64 -5.15
CA VAL A 10 -2.20 -4.11 -4.60
C VAL A 10 -2.83 -5.09 -3.61
N ASP A 11 -2.95 -6.36 -3.99
CA ASP A 11 -3.54 -7.40 -3.15
C ASP A 11 -2.76 -7.53 -1.82
N MET A 12 -1.43 -7.49 -1.86
CA MET A 12 -0.59 -7.50 -0.65
C MET A 12 -0.79 -6.25 0.22
N ALA A 13 -0.84 -5.05 -0.39
CA ALA A 13 -1.03 -3.81 0.36
C ALA A 13 -2.38 -3.80 1.09
N ASN A 14 -3.44 -4.24 0.40
CA ASN A 14 -4.78 -4.33 0.97
C ASN A 14 -4.83 -5.36 2.11
N GLN A 15 -4.17 -6.51 1.97
CA GLN A 15 -4.06 -7.50 3.06
C GLN A 15 -3.33 -6.93 4.29
N ILE A 16 -2.27 -6.15 4.09
CA ILE A 16 -1.58 -5.46 5.19
C ILE A 16 -2.53 -4.50 5.90
N ALA A 17 -3.29 -3.70 5.15
CA ALA A 17 -4.27 -2.78 5.73
C ALA A 17 -5.35 -3.53 6.52
N LEU A 18 -5.95 -4.57 5.95
CA LEU A 18 -6.97 -5.40 6.63
C LEU A 18 -6.45 -5.97 7.95
N ASN A 19 -5.22 -6.49 7.96
CA ASN A 19 -4.63 -7.08 9.17
C ASN A 19 -4.30 -6.03 10.26
N LEU A 20 -4.02 -4.78 9.87
CA LEU A 20 -3.64 -3.72 10.80
C LEU A 20 -4.82 -2.87 11.30
N LEU A 21 -6.00 -3.00 10.69
CA LEU A 21 -7.20 -2.20 10.98
C LEU A 21 -7.91 -2.54 12.31
N HIS A 22 -7.59 -3.66 12.96
CA HIS A 22 -8.33 -4.13 14.13
C HIS A 22 -8.18 -3.23 15.36
N GLY A 23 -9.25 -2.48 15.68
CA GLY A 23 -9.40 -1.73 16.94
C GLY A 23 -8.50 -0.50 17.08
N LYS A 24 -7.92 -0.03 15.98
CA LYS A 24 -7.01 1.12 15.94
C LYS A 24 -7.67 2.33 15.29
N GLU A 25 -7.21 3.51 15.69
CA GLU A 25 -7.61 4.75 15.03
C GLU A 25 -7.01 4.83 13.62
N GLN A 26 -7.72 5.49 12.70
CA GLN A 26 -7.32 5.66 11.30
C GLN A 26 -5.86 6.13 11.16
N GLN A 27 -5.47 7.16 11.90
CA GLN A 27 -4.11 7.71 11.82
C GLN A 27 -3.04 6.69 12.24
N GLN A 28 -3.33 5.86 13.24
CA GLN A 28 -2.43 4.80 13.68
C GLN A 28 -2.31 3.72 12.61
N CYS A 29 -3.42 3.31 11.99
CA CYS A 29 -3.42 2.36 10.88
C CYS A 29 -2.55 2.86 9.71
N VAL A 30 -2.74 4.11 9.30
CA VAL A 30 -2.00 4.73 8.19
C VAL A 30 -0.49 4.73 8.47
N THR A 31 -0.08 5.13 9.68
CA THR A 31 1.33 5.14 10.09
C THR A 31 1.93 3.73 10.11
N GLU A 32 1.21 2.74 10.63
CA GLU A 32 1.69 1.36 10.71
C GLU A 32 1.83 0.73 9.31
N ILE A 33 0.87 0.98 8.41
CA ILE A 33 0.91 0.51 7.02
C ILE A 33 2.11 1.12 6.29
N SER A 34 2.30 2.44 6.40
CA SER A 34 3.41 3.12 5.72
C SER A 34 4.77 2.67 6.26
N HIS A 35 4.89 2.45 7.57
CA HIS A 35 6.10 1.92 8.19
C HIS A 35 6.38 0.48 7.74
N HIS A 36 5.36 -0.39 7.70
CA HIS A 36 5.50 -1.76 7.23
C HIS A 36 6.01 -1.79 5.78
N ILE A 37 5.37 -1.04 4.88
CA ILE A 37 5.77 -0.99 3.47
C ILE A 37 7.20 -0.45 3.33
N ASN A 38 7.54 0.66 3.99
CA ASN A 38 8.89 1.21 3.93
C ASN A 38 9.97 0.25 4.46
N ARG A 39 9.64 -0.57 5.46
CA ARG A 39 10.60 -1.48 6.09
C ARG A 39 10.83 -2.76 5.29
N PHE A 40 9.78 -3.30 4.68
CA PHE A 40 9.83 -4.65 4.11
C PHE A 40 9.79 -4.69 2.58
N TRP A 41 9.36 -3.61 1.92
CA TRP A 41 9.23 -3.60 0.47
C TRP A 41 10.44 -2.99 -0.21
N ALA A 42 10.84 -3.58 -1.34
CA ALA A 42 11.86 -3.00 -2.20
C ALA A 42 11.37 -1.68 -2.82
N PRO A 43 12.29 -0.76 -3.21
CA PRO A 43 11.93 0.47 -3.93
C PRO A 43 11.01 0.23 -5.12
N SER A 44 11.27 -0.81 -5.91
CA SER A 44 10.45 -1.16 -7.08
C SER A 44 9.01 -1.52 -6.74
N MET A 45 8.74 -2.17 -5.59
CA MET A 45 7.39 -2.49 -5.15
C MET A 45 6.64 -1.24 -4.69
N ARG A 46 7.33 -0.29 -4.04
CA ARG A 46 6.74 1.00 -3.63
C ARG A 46 6.35 1.83 -4.86
N SER A 47 7.23 1.87 -5.87
CA SER A 47 6.91 2.52 -7.15
C SER A 47 5.74 1.85 -7.87
N GLN A 48 5.67 0.52 -7.87
CA GLN A 48 4.54 -0.24 -8.45
C GLN A 48 3.22 0.07 -7.72
N LEU A 49 3.25 0.20 -6.39
CA LEU A 49 2.05 0.57 -5.63
C LEU A 49 1.58 1.99 -5.97
N ALA A 50 2.51 2.93 -6.11
CA ALA A 50 2.21 4.29 -6.54
C ALA A 50 1.68 4.33 -7.98
N GLU A 51 2.24 3.52 -8.88
CA GLU A 51 1.74 3.35 -10.25
C GLU A 51 0.31 2.80 -10.25
N ALA A 52 0.05 1.74 -9.49
CA ALA A 52 -1.28 1.15 -9.36
C ALA A 52 -2.30 2.13 -8.79
N ALA A 53 -1.91 2.99 -7.86
CA ALA A 53 -2.78 4.02 -7.27
C ALA A 53 -3.22 5.11 -8.25
N ASN A 54 -2.46 5.33 -9.34
CA ASN A 54 -2.82 6.27 -10.40
C ASN A 54 -3.65 5.61 -11.52
N ASN A 55 -3.97 4.32 -11.39
CA ASN A 55 -4.68 3.55 -12.40
C ASN A 55 -6.00 3.04 -11.82
N ASP A 56 -7.11 3.52 -12.36
CA ASP A 56 -8.47 3.20 -11.89
C ASP A 56 -8.85 1.70 -12.02
N ASN A 57 -8.03 0.89 -12.69
CA ASN A 57 -8.23 -0.55 -12.80
C ASN A 57 -7.91 -1.31 -11.50
N TYR A 58 -7.22 -0.70 -10.53
CA TYR A 58 -6.86 -1.35 -9.27
C TYR A 58 -7.65 -0.77 -8.10
N GLN A 59 -8.21 -1.65 -7.28
CA GLN A 59 -8.95 -1.27 -6.08
C GLN A 59 -8.02 -1.31 -4.88
N LEU A 60 -7.57 -0.14 -4.43
CA LEU A 60 -6.82 0.01 -3.19
C LEU A 60 -7.75 0.36 -2.04
N GLU A 61 -7.51 -0.24 -0.88
CA GLU A 61 -8.19 0.16 0.36
C GLU A 61 -7.86 1.61 0.71
N GLU A 62 -8.84 2.33 1.28
CA GLU A 62 -8.68 3.75 1.62
C GLU A 62 -7.44 4.00 2.50
N MET A 63 -7.20 3.11 3.46
CA MET A 63 -6.05 3.22 4.36
C MET A 63 -4.71 3.07 3.64
N VAL A 64 -4.66 2.30 2.56
CA VAL A 64 -3.45 2.16 1.72
C VAL A 64 -3.21 3.43 0.91
N ILE A 65 -4.27 4.02 0.34
CA ILE A 65 -4.20 5.30 -0.38
C ILE A 65 -3.70 6.42 0.54
N LEU A 66 -4.17 6.45 1.78
CA LEU A 66 -3.69 7.41 2.78
C LEU A 66 -2.24 7.14 3.17
N ALA A 67 -1.86 5.88 3.36
CA ALA A 67 -0.49 5.48 3.70
C ALA A 67 0.52 5.80 2.60
N LEU A 68 0.11 5.77 1.33
CA LEU A 68 0.96 6.14 0.18
C LEU A 68 1.59 7.53 0.30
N LYS A 69 0.90 8.47 0.94
CA LYS A 69 1.41 9.83 1.19
C LYS A 69 2.62 9.87 2.16
N GLN A 70 2.88 8.77 2.87
CA GLN A 70 3.95 8.62 3.86
C GLN A 70 5.02 7.60 3.45
N ILE A 71 4.86 6.95 2.29
CA ILE A 71 5.84 6.01 1.76
C ILE A 71 6.98 6.79 1.09
N LYS A 72 8.22 6.37 1.35
CA LYS A 72 9.41 6.95 0.73
C LYS A 72 9.61 6.33 -0.65
N ASN A 73 9.99 7.14 -1.63
CA ASN A 73 10.27 6.69 -3.01
C ASN A 73 11.76 6.67 -3.36
N ASP A 74 12.62 6.89 -2.36
CA ASP A 74 14.07 6.99 -2.47
C ASP A 74 14.76 5.61 -2.45
#